data_AF-A0A227J7C5-F1
#
_entry.id   AF-A0A227J7C5-F1
#
_cell.length_a   1.000
_cell.length_b   1.000
_cell.length_c   1.000
_cell.angle_alpha   90.00
_cell.angle_beta   90.00
_cell.angle_gamma   90.00
#
_symmetry.space_group_name_H-M   'P 1'
#
loop_
_entity.id
_entity.type
_entity.pdbx_description
1 polymer ?
#
loop_
_entity_poly.entity_id
_entity_poly.type
_entity_poly.pdbx_seq_one_letter_code
_entity_poly.pdbx_strand_id
1 'polypeptide(L)' 'YNIDVSILSSDLDYAGGVKFGMMVAELFGNEQDDSAAIEYLREHNVKVEVLGYVL' A
#
# COMPACT_ATOMS: atom_id res chain seq x y z
N TYR A 1 12.81 -2.99 0.45
CA TYR A 1 12.26 -1.95 -0.41
C TYR A 1 12.57 -0.54 0.05
N ASN A 2 13.11 -0.28 1.26
CA ASN A 2 13.52 1.09 1.63
C ASN A 2 12.46 2.20 1.34
N ILE A 3 11.18 1.85 1.56
CA ILE A 3 10.01 2.70 1.29
C ILE A 3 9.53 3.33 2.59
N ASP A 4 9.31 4.63 2.56
CA ASP A 4 8.52 5.32 3.58
C ASP A 4 7.05 5.34 3.15
N VAL A 5 6.18 4.78 3.99
CA VAL A 5 4.73 4.69 3.74
C VAL A 5 4.04 5.85 4.45
N SER A 6 3.69 6.89 3.70
CA SER A 6 2.95 8.04 4.22
C SER A 6 1.45 7.79 4.09
N ILE A 7 0.83 7.36 5.19
CA ILE A 7 -0.61 7.04 5.22
C ILE A 7 -1.42 8.34 5.23
N LEU A 8 -2.21 8.55 4.18
CA LEU A 8 -3.09 9.72 4.04
C LEU A 8 -4.46 9.46 4.66
N SER A 9 -5.00 8.27 4.42
CA SER A 9 -6.25 7.82 5.03
C SER A 9 -6.27 6.30 5.14
N SER A 10 -6.99 5.81 6.13
CA SER A 10 -7.17 4.38 6.35
C SER A 10 -8.55 4.15 6.94
N ASP A 11 -9.31 3.29 6.28
CA ASP A 11 -10.57 2.75 6.80
C ASP A 11 -10.40 1.24 6.89
N LEU A 12 -9.79 0.80 7.99
CA LEU A 12 -9.49 -0.60 8.26
C LEU A 12 -10.25 -1.02 9.50
N ASP A 13 -10.99 -2.11 9.39
CA ASP A 13 -11.76 -2.69 10.48
C ASP A 13 -11.34 -4.15 10.73
N TYR A 14 -11.73 -4.65 11.90
CA TYR A 14 -11.48 -6.01 12.32
C TYR A 14 -12.75 -6.62 12.92
N ALA A 15 -13.33 -7.58 12.23
CA ALA A 15 -14.51 -8.29 12.69
C ALA A 15 -14.42 -9.78 12.36
N GLY A 16 -14.92 -10.63 13.27
CA GLY A 16 -15.01 -12.07 13.04
C GLY A 16 -13.67 -12.77 12.78
N GLY A 17 -12.55 -12.23 13.28
CA GLY A 17 -11.23 -12.79 13.07
C GLY A 17 -10.49 -12.28 11.83
N VAL A 18 -11.12 -11.41 11.02
CA VAL A 18 -10.61 -10.95 9.73
C VAL A 18 -10.39 -9.44 9.76
N LYS A 19 -9.23 -9.00 9.28
CA LYS A 19 -8.93 -7.59 9.00
C LYS A 19 -9.32 -7.27 7.56
N PHE A 20 -10.09 -6.21 7.34
CA PHE A 20 -10.52 -5.79 6.00
C PHE A 20 -10.63 -4.26 5.93
N GLY A 21 -10.67 -3.73 4.70
CA GLY A 21 -10.84 -2.31 4.45
C GLY A 21 -9.88 -1.78 3.39
N MET A 22 -9.68 -0.47 3.38
CA MET A 22 -8.85 0.24 2.39
C MET A 22 -7.89 1.21 3.06
N MET A 23 -6.74 1.43 2.42
CA MET A 23 -5.74 2.41 2.83
C MET A 23 -5.28 3.18 1.60
N VAL A 24 -5.19 4.49 1.73
CA VAL A 24 -4.56 5.37 0.74
C VAL A 24 -3.27 5.88 1.35
N ALA A 25 -2.15 5.62 0.68
CA ALA A 25 -0.84 6.04 1.11
C ALA A 25 0.01 6.48 -0.09
N GLU A 26 0.89 7.44 0.15
CA GLU A 26 2.00 7.74 -0.75
C GLU A 26 3.21 6.88 -0.36
N LEU A 27 3.85 6.28 -1.37
CA LEU A 27 5.07 5.48 -1.20
C LEU A 27 6.25 6.34 -1.63
N PHE A 28 7.11 6.71 -0.67
CA PHE A 28 8.33 7.44 -0.95
C PHE A 28 9.50 6.48 -1.04
N GLY A 29 10.20 6.50 -2.17
CA GLY A 29 11.36 5.67 -2.45
C GLY A 29 11.89 5.93 -3.86
N ASN A 30 12.78 5.07 -4.33
CA ASN A 30 13.12 5.02 -5.75
C ASN A 30 12.15 4.09 -6.51
N GLU A 31 12.08 4.24 -7.82
CA GLU A 31 11.17 3.49 -8.70
C GLU A 31 11.38 1.97 -8.66
N GLN A 32 12.62 1.51 -8.45
CA GLN A 32 12.90 0.08 -8.35
C GLN A 32 12.31 -0.49 -7.05
N ASP A 33 12.45 0.26 -5.96
CA ASP A 33 12.01 -0.11 -4.64
C ASP A 33 10.50 -0.05 -4.49
N ASP A 34 9.83 0.98 -5.05
CA ASP A 34 8.37 1.10 -4.98
C ASP A 34 7.68 -0.01 -5.78
N SER A 35 8.20 -0.32 -6.97
CA SER A 35 7.68 -1.38 -7.85
C SER A 35 7.81 -2.74 -7.18
N ALA A 36 8.95 -3.01 -6.55
CA ALA A 36 9.18 -4.25 -5.84
C ALA A 36 8.32 -4.36 -4.56
N ALA A 37 8.04 -3.25 -3.86
CA ALA A 37 7.10 -3.22 -2.73
C ALA A 37 5.65 -3.47 -3.17
N ILE A 38 5.23 -2.88 -4.30
CA ILE A 38 3.89 -3.06 -4.86
C ILE A 38 3.65 -4.52 -5.24
N GLU A 39 4.61 -5.16 -5.92
CA GLU A 39 4.50 -6.58 -6.28
C GLU A 39 4.46 -7.48 -5.03
N TYR A 40 5.29 -7.18 -4.02
CA TYR A 40 5.23 -7.90 -2.75
C TYR A 40 3.85 -7.82 -2.10
N LEU A 41 3.21 -6.66 -2.08
CA LEU A 41 1.85 -6.50 -1.54
C LEU A 41 0.85 -7.35 -2.31
N ARG A 42 0.94 -7.39 -3.65
CA ARG A 42 0.08 -8.21 -4.52
C ARG A 42 0.27 -9.71 -4.26
N GLU A 43 1.52 -10.17 -4.12
CA GLU A 43 1.84 -11.56 -3.76
C GLU A 43 1.26 -11.95 -2.38
N HIS A 44 1.14 -10.98 -1.46
CA HIS A 44 0.54 -11.18 -0.15
C HIS A 44 -0.98 -10.95 -0.14
N ASN A 45 -1.63 -11.07 -1.30
CA ASN A 45 -3.08 -10.96 -1.50
C ASN A 45 -3.67 -9.58 -1.15
N VAL A 46 -2.84 -8.52 -1.13
CA VAL A 46 -3.32 -7.15 -1.06
C VAL A 46 -3.61 -6.66 -2.47
N LYS A 47 -4.83 -6.18 -2.71
CA LYS A 47 -5.16 -5.52 -3.98
C LYS A 47 -4.56 -4.11 -3.95
N VAL A 48 -3.69 -3.81 -4.91
CA VAL A 48 -3.00 -2.52 -5.03
C VAL A 48 -3.31 -1.87 -6.37
N GLU A 49 -3.82 -0.64 -6.31
CA GLU A 49 -4.08 0.23 -7.45
C GLU A 49 -3.21 1.49 -7.35
N VAL A 50 -2.49 1.83 -8.43
CA VAL A 50 -1.68 3.06 -8.50
C VAL A 50 -2.56 4.16 -9.08
N LEU A 51 -3.00 5.10 -8.23
CA LEU A 51 -3.91 6.18 -8.63
C LEU A 51 -3.21 7.26 -9.46
N GLY A 52 -1.91 7.46 -9.25
CA GLY A 52 -1.09 8.46 -9.94
C GLY A 52 0.22 8.74 -9.19
N TYR A 53 0.96 9.74 -9.66
CA TYR A 53 2.20 10.21 -9.06
C TYR A 53 2.01 11.66 -8.58
N VAL A 54 2.36 11.93 -7.31
CA VAL A 54 2.25 13.26 -6.70
C VAL A 54 3.58 14.00 -6.90
N LEU A 55 3.51 15.23 -7.41
CA LEU A 55 4.69 16.08 -7.72
C LEU A 55 4.95 17.10 -6.61
#